data_AF-A0A1H6IV72-F1
#
_entry.id   AF-A0A1H6IV72-F1
#
_cell.length_a   1.000
_cell.length_b   1.000
_cell.length_c   1.000
_cell.angle_alpha   90.00
_cell.angle_beta   90.00
_cell.angle_gamma   90.00
#
_symmetry.space_group_name_H-M   'P 1'
#
loop_
_entity.id
_entity.type
_entity.pdbx_description
1 polymer ?
#
loop_
_entity_poly.entity_id
_entity_poly.type
_entity_poly.pdbx_seq_one_letter_code
_entity_poly.pdbx_strand_id
1 'polypeptide(L)'
;MGLVTELVDDVKGAVLDPTDEQKAILLAIVAIIIVDRYAWYHDIPFVVQTTAAVGAGFLVFILVSFLISGQFPPDDGTGDGGN
;
A
#
# COMPACT_ATOMS: atom_id res chain seq x y z
N MET A 1 -21.13 -10.45 -20.91
CA MET A 1 -20.19 -9.31 -20.94
C MET A 1 -19.56 -9.29 -19.57
N GLY A 2 -18.37 -9.79 -19.26
CA GLY A 2 -17.25 -10.37 -19.99
C GLY A 2 -16.08 -9.96 -19.11
N LEU A 3 -15.58 -10.84 -18.22
CA LEU A 3 -14.66 -10.52 -17.13
C LEU A 3 -13.44 -9.66 -17.54
N VAL A 4 -13.03 -9.77 -18.80
CA VAL A 4 -11.96 -8.96 -19.40
C VAL A 4 -12.37 -7.48 -19.56
N THR A 5 -13.62 -7.21 -19.91
CA THR A 5 -14.17 -5.84 -20.02
C THR A 5 -14.27 -5.18 -18.64
N GLU A 6 -14.76 -5.91 -17.62
CA GLU A 6 -14.78 -5.43 -16.23
C GLU A 6 -13.36 -5.14 -15.72
N LEU A 7 -12.40 -6.04 -15.96
CA LEU A 7 -11.01 -5.82 -15.57
C LEU A 7 -10.40 -4.59 -16.26
N VAL A 8 -10.72 -4.37 -17.55
CA VAL A 8 -10.25 -3.19 -18.29
C VAL A 8 -10.89 -1.91 -17.76
N ASP A 9 -12.17 -1.95 -17.42
CA ASP A 9 -12.89 -0.79 -16.87
C ASP A 9 -12.45 -0.49 -15.43
N ASP A 10 -12.14 -1.51 -14.62
CA ASP A 10 -11.54 -1.36 -13.30
C ASP A 10 -10.13 -0.75 -13.39
N VAL A 11 -9.31 -1.22 -14.34
CA VAL A 11 -7.97 -0.65 -14.58
C VAL A 11 -8.06 0.80 -15.06
N LYS A 12 -9.01 1.11 -15.97
CA LYS A 12 -9.25 2.49 -16.40
C LYS A 12 -9.74 3.36 -15.24
N GLY A 13 -10.64 2.85 -14.40
CA GLY A 13 -11.11 3.49 -13.18
C GLY A 13 -9.94 3.79 -12.24
N ALA A 14 -9.10 2.80 -11.94
CA ALA A 14 -7.91 2.96 -11.10
C ALA A 14 -6.90 4.00 -11.62
N VAL A 15 -6.86 4.26 -12.93
CA VAL A 15 -5.94 5.24 -13.54
C VAL A 15 -6.58 6.64 -13.67
N LEU A 16 -7.87 6.74 -13.96
CA LEU A 16 -8.55 8.00 -14.24
C LEU A 16 -9.29 8.59 -13.04
N ASP A 17 -9.84 7.75 -12.17
CA ASP A 17 -10.58 8.14 -10.96
C ASP A 17 -10.48 7.03 -9.90
N PRO A 18 -9.29 6.82 -9.30
CA PRO A 18 -9.08 5.72 -8.36
C PRO A 18 -9.95 5.87 -7.11
N THR A 19 -10.44 4.73 -6.60
CA THR A 19 -11.06 4.70 -5.27
C THR A 19 -10.03 5.06 -4.20
N ASP A 20 -10.49 5.47 -3.02
CA ASP A 20 -9.58 5.87 -1.95
C ASP A 20 -8.65 4.73 -1.47
N GLU A 21 -9.16 3.49 -1.49
CA GLU A 21 -8.38 2.28 -1.23
C GLU A 21 -7.30 2.06 -2.31
N GLN A 22 -7.66 2.23 -3.58
CA GLN A 22 -6.72 2.14 -4.69
C GLN A 22 -5.66 3.25 -4.60
N LYS A 23 -6.01 4.48 -4.20
CA LYS A 23 -5.04 5.55 -3.95
C LYS A 23 -4.05 5.16 -2.86
N ALA A 24 -4.50 4.59 -1.76
CA ALA A 24 -3.63 4.13 -0.67
C ALA A 24 -2.66 3.06 -1.14
N ILE A 25 -3.14 2.07 -1.90
CA ILE A 25 -2.32 1.00 -2.47
C ILE A 25 -1.31 1.55 -3.48
N LEU A 26 -1.73 2.45 -4.38
CA LEU A 26 -0.84 3.06 -5.37
C LEU A 26 0.27 3.87 -4.70
N LEU A 27 -0.05 4.64 -3.66
CA LEU A 27 0.94 5.39 -2.88
C LEU A 27 1.94 4.46 -2.18
N ALA A 28 1.47 3.34 -1.61
CA ALA A 28 2.33 2.34 -1.00
C ALA A 28 3.29 1.70 -2.02
N ILE A 29 2.80 1.37 -3.22
CA ILE A 29 3.62 0.84 -4.32
C ILE A 29 4.69 1.86 -4.74
N VAL A 30 4.30 3.14 -4.89
CA VAL A 30 5.25 4.21 -5.24
C VAL A 30 6.33 4.35 -4.16
N ALA A 31 5.97 4.26 -2.88
CA ALA A 31 6.94 4.30 -1.78
C ALA A 31 7.93 3.13 -1.83
N ILE A 32 7.44 1.91 -2.09
CA ILE A 32 8.29 0.72 -2.28
C ILE A 32 9.30 0.97 -3.41
N ILE A 33 8.85 1.44 -4.56
CA ILE A 33 9.69 1.68 -5.74
C ILE A 33 10.78 2.72 -5.44
N ILE A 34 10.44 3.80 -4.75
CA ILE A 34 11.38 4.87 -4.40
C ILE A 34 12.46 4.34 -3.44
N VAL A 35 12.05 3.64 -2.39
CA VAL A 35 12.98 3.12 -1.37
C VAL A 35 13.86 2.02 -1.94
N ASP A 36 13.29 1.12 -2.75
CA ASP A 36 14.04 0.09 -3.47
C ASP A 36 15.11 0.71 -4.37
N ARG A 37 14.72 1.70 -5.20
CA ARG A 37 15.65 2.37 -6.10
C ARG A 37 16.74 3.13 -5.36
N TYR A 38 16.39 3.80 -4.25
CA TYR A 38 17.35 4.48 -3.39
C TYR A 38 18.36 3.51 -2.78
N ALA A 39 17.89 2.39 -2.22
CA ALA A 39 18.75 1.37 -1.62
C ALA A 39 19.68 0.72 -2.66
N TRP A 40 19.17 0.49 -3.87
CA TRP A 40 19.96 0.01 -5.00
C TRP A 40 21.09 0.99 -5.39
N TYR A 41 20.83 2.30 -5.39
CA TYR A 41 21.86 3.32 -5.65
C TYR A 41 22.96 3.40 -4.58
N HIS A 42 22.73 2.83 -3.39
CA HIS A 42 23.67 2.85 -2.27
C HIS A 42 24.28 1.48 -1.98
N ASP A 43 24.19 0.54 -2.94
CA ASP A 43 24.74 -0.82 -2.82
C ASP A 43 24.29 -1.55 -1.54
N ILE A 44 23.08 -1.27 -1.06
CA ILE A 44 22.52 -1.92 0.14
C ILE A 44 22.27 -3.41 -0.17
N PRO A 45 22.57 -4.33 0.77
CA PRO A 45 22.29 -5.75 0.57
C PRO A 45 20.81 -6.04 0.29
N PHE A 46 20.54 -6.96 -0.64
CA PHE A 46 19.20 -7.29 -1.13
C PHE A 46 18.16 -7.52 -0.03
N VAL A 47 18.51 -8.24 1.03
CA VAL A 47 17.57 -8.54 2.13
C VAL A 47 17.18 -7.26 2.88
N VAL A 48 18.14 -6.36 3.11
CA VAL A 48 17.90 -5.08 3.80
C VAL A 48 17.10 -4.14 2.90
N GLN A 49 17.46 -4.07 1.61
CA GLN A 49 16.74 -3.31 0.59
C GLN A 49 15.27 -3.72 0.51
N THR A 50 14.99 -5.01 0.34
CA THR A 50 13.62 -5.52 0.19
C THR A 50 12.80 -5.34 1.47
N THR A 51 13.39 -5.60 2.63
CA THR A 51 12.73 -5.39 3.93
C THR A 51 12.40 -3.91 4.15
N ALA A 52 13.34 -3.02 3.87
CA ALA A 52 13.13 -1.57 4.01
C ALA A 52 12.08 -1.04 3.04
N ALA A 53 12.10 -1.51 1.78
CA ALA A 53 11.13 -1.11 0.77
C ALA A 53 9.71 -1.55 1.15
N VAL A 54 9.52 -2.81 1.53
CA VAL A 54 8.21 -3.32 2.00
C VAL A 54 7.76 -2.59 3.25
N GLY A 55 8.65 -2.37 4.23
CA GLY A 55 8.35 -1.62 5.45
C GLY A 55 7.91 -0.18 5.16
N ALA A 56 8.58 0.51 4.24
CA ALA A 56 8.19 1.85 3.81
C ALA A 56 6.81 1.86 3.14
N GLY A 57 6.54 0.88 2.26
CA GLY A 57 5.22 0.68 1.66
C GLY A 57 4.13 0.53 2.72
N PHE A 58 4.37 -0.30 3.73
CA PHE A 58 3.43 -0.55 4.82
C PHE A 58 3.17 0.71 5.66
N LEU A 59 4.21 1.47 6.01
CA LEU A 59 4.07 2.73 6.73
C LEU A 59 3.25 3.76 5.94
N VAL A 60 3.55 3.91 4.65
CA VAL A 60 2.79 4.82 3.77
C VAL A 60 1.34 4.37 3.64
N PHE A 61 1.09 3.06 3.50
CA PHE A 61 -0.25 2.52 3.45
C PHE A 61 -1.07 2.85 4.70
N ILE A 62 -0.49 2.64 5.89
CA ILE A 62 -1.14 2.97 7.17
C ILE A 62 -1.43 4.46 7.26
N LEU A 63 -0.46 5.31 6.94
CA LEU A 63 -0.60 6.77 7.02
C LEU A 63 -1.70 7.26 6.07
N VAL A 64 -1.68 6.82 4.82
CA VAL A 64 -2.69 7.23 3.82
C VAL A 64 -4.07 6.69 4.20
N SER A 65 -4.16 5.45 4.66
CA SER A 65 -5.42 4.88 5.16
C SER A 65 -5.97 5.70 6.31
N PHE A 66 -5.14 6.08 7.29
CA PHE A 66 -5.53 6.94 8.40
C PHE A 66 -6.00 8.32 7.94
N LEU A 67 -5.30 8.95 6.99
CA LEU A 67 -5.68 10.26 6.46
C LEU A 67 -7.02 10.24 5.71
N ILE A 68 -7.35 9.11 5.07
CA ILE A 68 -8.59 8.92 4.31
C ILE A 68 -9.75 8.58 5.25
N SER A 69 -9.57 7.58 6.13
CA SER A 69 -10.66 7.04 6.97
C SER A 69 -10.83 7.77 8.30
N GLY A 70 -9.83 8.53 8.74
CA GLY A 70 -9.76 9.11 10.09
C GLY A 70 -9.53 8.08 11.20
N GLN A 71 -9.28 6.81 10.86
CA GLN A 71 -9.09 5.71 11.81
C GLN A 71 -7.87 4.89 11.41
N PHE A 72 -7.04 4.52 12.39
CA PHE A 72 -6.00 3.52 12.14
C PHE A 72 -6.67 2.18 11.81
N PRO A 73 -5.99 1.29 11.06
CA PRO A 73 -6.47 -0.07 10.89
C PRO A 73 -6.87 -0.64 12.25
N PRO A 74 -8.06 -1.27 12.38
CA PRO A 74 -8.50 -1.82 13.64
C PRO A 74 -7.42 -2.75 14.19
N ASP A 75 -6.98 -2.49 15.42
CA ASP A 75 -6.07 -3.37 16.14
C ASP A 75 -6.81 -4.70 16.30
N ASP A 76 -6.26 -5.78 15.74
CA ASP A 76 -6.80 -7.13 15.79
C ASP A 76 -6.84 -7.53 17.27
N GLY A 77 -7.97 -7.26 17.92
CA GLY A 77 -8.12 -7.07 19.35
C GLY A 77 -7.30 -8.03 20.21
N THR A 78 -6.14 -7.58 20.67
CA THR A 78 -5.46 -8.19 21.81
C THR A 78 -5.99 -7.50 23.07
N GLY A 79 -7.20 -7.87 23.52
CA GLY A 79 -7.70 -7.33 24.79
C GLY A 79 -9.20 -7.36 25.06
N ASP A 80 -9.92 -8.46 24.79
CA ASP A 80 -11.15 -8.72 25.55
C ASP A 80 -11.19 -10.17 26.05
N GLY A 81 -10.45 -10.41 27.14
CA GLY A 81 -10.79 -11.46 28.08
C GLY A 81 -11.90 -10.96 29.01
N GLY A 82 -13.16 -11.11 28.58
CA GLY A 82 -14.29 -10.49 29.26
C GLY A 82 -15.65 -11.10 28.96
N ASN A 83 -15.84 -12.36 29.37
CA ASN A 83 -17.13 -13.02 29.70
C ASN A 83 -18.17 -13.22 28.58
#